data_AF-A0A955U3R4-F1
#
_entry.id   AF-A0A955U3R4-F1
#
_cell.length_a   1.000
_cell.length_b   1.000
_cell.length_c   1.000
_cell.angle_alpha   90.00
_cell.angle_beta   90.00
_cell.angle_gamma   90.00
#
_symmetry.space_group_name_H-M   'P 1'
#
loop_
_entity.id
_entity.type
_entity.pdbx_description
1 polymer ?
#
loop_
_entity_poly.entity_id
_entity_poly.type
_entity_poly.pdbx_seq_one_letter_code
_entity_poly.pdbx_strand_id
1 'polypeptide(L)'
;MSDAAEVPAEYKQAGMFMTLAALVHVMEGLLLMLIGLGTCAGSYGICCFCPFMGFIPIIVGILELPAATNARNGVPDPGVKTANLIGLVTAMLSMSMIGVLLEGLVLMNLGNDNVKGFLEDNS
;
A
#
# COMPACT_ATOMS: atom_id res chain seq x y z
N MET A 1 -13.22 21.26 -26.82
CA MET A 1 -11.90 20.84 -26.31
C MET A 1 -12.13 20.56 -24.85
N SER A 2 -12.15 19.30 -24.42
CA SER A 2 -12.39 18.98 -23.01
C SER A 2 -11.18 19.47 -22.23
N ASP A 3 -11.37 20.44 -21.35
CA ASP A 3 -10.39 20.77 -20.33
C ASP A 3 -10.11 19.47 -19.57
N ALA A 4 -8.97 18.84 -19.84
CA ALA A 4 -8.52 17.70 -19.07
C ALA A 4 -8.38 18.21 -17.64
N ALA A 5 -9.25 17.74 -16.72
CA ALA A 5 -9.17 18.10 -15.31
C ALA A 5 -7.72 17.98 -14.87
N GLU A 6 -7.13 19.10 -14.45
CA GLU A 6 -5.72 19.14 -14.09
C GLU A 6 -5.52 18.18 -12.92
N VAL A 7 -4.71 17.13 -13.13
CA VAL A 7 -4.49 16.10 -12.12
C VAL A 7 -3.87 16.75 -10.87
N PRO A 8 -4.52 16.66 -9.70
CA PRO A 8 -4.00 17.28 -8.47
C PRO A 8 -2.60 16.77 -8.14
N ALA A 9 -1.72 17.68 -7.70
CA ALA A 9 -0.36 17.32 -7.32
C ALA A 9 -0.35 16.35 -6.12
N GLU A 10 -1.29 16.52 -5.20
CA GLU A 10 -1.51 15.68 -4.04
C GLU A 10 -1.88 14.26 -4.43
N TYR A 11 -2.65 14.07 -5.51
CA TYR A 11 -2.99 12.73 -6.01
C TYR A 11 -1.76 11.98 -6.52
N LYS A 12 -0.90 12.66 -7.29
CA LYS A 12 0.38 12.09 -7.75
C LYS A 12 1.33 11.80 -6.59
N GLN A 13 1.33 12.67 -5.58
CA GLN A 13 2.12 12.48 -4.36
C GLN A 13 1.61 11.30 -3.54
N ALA A 14 0.28 11.12 -3.44
CA ALA A 14 -0.34 9.93 -2.85
C ALA A 14 0.13 8.67 -3.58
N GLY A 15 0.12 8.65 -4.92
CA GLY A 15 0.63 7.51 -5.71
C GLY A 15 2.10 7.19 -5.45
N MET A 16 2.93 8.22 -5.24
CA MET A 16 4.35 8.04 -4.90
C MET A 16 4.54 7.41 -3.51
N PHE A 17 3.84 7.92 -2.49
CA PHE A 17 3.90 7.36 -1.14
C PHE A 17 3.32 5.95 -1.07
N MET A 18 2.24 5.67 -1.81
CA MET A 18 1.64 4.34 -1.91
C MET A 18 2.58 3.35 -2.60
N THR A 19 3.34 3.80 -3.61
CA THR A 19 4.38 2.96 -4.24
C THR A 19 5.48 2.60 -3.24
N LEU A 20 5.90 3.57 -2.41
CA LEU A 20 6.90 3.31 -1.37
C LEU A 20 6.34 2.38 -0.28
N ALA A 21 5.08 2.55 0.12
CA ALA A 21 4.41 1.69 1.10
C ALA A 21 4.34 0.25 0.58
N ALA A 22 3.89 0.06 -0.67
CA ALA A 22 3.87 -1.24 -1.34
C ALA A 22 5.23 -1.93 -1.35
N LEU A 23 6.31 -1.18 -1.62
CA LEU A 23 7.68 -1.71 -1.55
C LEU A 23 8.06 -2.14 -0.13
N VAL A 24 7.71 -1.33 0.88
CA VAL A 24 7.94 -1.67 2.29
C VAL A 24 7.19 -2.93 2.67
N HIS A 25 5.91 -3.08 2.28
CA HIS A 25 5.13 -4.28 2.55
C HIS A 25 5.76 -5.54 1.93
N VAL A 26 6.22 -5.45 0.68
CA VAL A 26 6.90 -6.57 0.01
C VAL A 26 8.22 -6.90 0.71
N MET A 27 9.02 -5.89 1.07
CA MET A 27 10.30 -6.11 1.77
C MET A 27 10.10 -6.72 3.15
N GLU A 28 9.16 -6.20 3.93
CA GLU A 28 8.82 -6.73 5.25
C GLU A 28 8.25 -8.14 5.17
N GLY A 29 7.34 -8.37 4.23
CA GLY A 29 6.77 -9.70 4.03
C GLY A 29 7.83 -10.73 3.66
N LEU A 30 8.78 -10.38 2.78
CA LEU A 30 9.95 -11.22 2.47
C LEU A 30 10.83 -11.47 3.70
N LEU A 31 11.12 -10.43 4.49
CA LEU A 31 11.91 -10.55 5.70
C LEU A 31 11.25 -11.49 6.73
N LEU A 32 9.95 -11.30 6.97
CA LEU A 32 9.16 -12.16 7.85
C LEU A 32 9.12 -13.61 7.35
N MET A 33 9.05 -13.81 6.04
CA MET A 33 9.10 -15.14 5.43
C MET A 33 10.46 -15.80 5.66
N LEU A 34 11.57 -15.08 5.50
CA LEU A 34 12.93 -15.58 5.74
C LEU A 34 13.17 -15.93 7.21
N ILE A 35 12.73 -15.08 8.14
CA ILE A 35 12.80 -15.35 9.59
C ILE A 35 11.94 -16.57 9.94
N GLY A 36 10.72 -16.65 9.38
CA GLY A 36 9.83 -17.79 9.56
C GLY A 36 10.43 -19.11 9.06
N LEU A 37 11.06 -19.10 7.88
CA LEU A 37 11.73 -20.27 7.32
C LEU A 37 12.96 -20.69 8.15
N GLY A 38 13.76 -19.74 8.61
CA GLY A 38 14.93 -19.99 9.45
C GLY A 38 14.55 -20.57 10.83
N THR A 39 13.48 -20.06 11.44
CA THR A 39 12.98 -20.57 12.74
C THR A 39 12.27 -21.92 12.63
N CYS A 40 11.60 -22.19 11.49
CA CYS A 40 11.06 -23.52 11.12
C CYS A 40 12.15 -24.59 11.03
N ALA A 41 13.26 -24.29 10.37
CA ALA A 41 14.32 -25.27 10.10
C ALA A 41 15.10 -25.66 11.37
N GLY A 42 15.15 -24.77 12.37
CA GLY A 42 15.87 -24.99 13.63
C GLY A 42 15.04 -25.55 14.80
N SER A 43 13.69 -25.51 14.72
CA SER A 43 12.83 -25.80 15.87
C SER A 43 11.59 -26.62 15.48
N TYR A 44 11.43 -27.82 16.06
CA TYR A 44 10.24 -28.69 15.87
C TYR A 44 8.97 -28.18 16.59
N GLY A 45 8.67 -26.88 16.55
CA GLY A 45 7.59 -26.32 17.37
C GLY A 45 6.99 -25.02 16.84
N ILE A 46 5.69 -25.07 16.53
CA ILE A 46 4.67 -24.00 16.53
C ILE A 46 4.86 -22.84 15.53
N CYS A 47 6.08 -22.34 15.27
CA CYS A 47 6.29 -21.18 14.38
C CYS A 47 6.39 -21.55 12.89
N CYS A 48 6.08 -22.78 12.48
CA CYS A 48 6.02 -23.10 11.06
C CYS A 48 4.84 -22.49 10.31
N PHE A 49 3.92 -21.84 11.02
CA PHE A 49 2.92 -20.94 10.43
C PHE A 49 3.42 -19.49 10.26
N CYS A 50 4.55 -19.11 10.87
CA CYS A 50 5.13 -17.77 10.76
C CYS A 50 5.56 -17.36 9.34
N PRO A 51 5.99 -18.27 8.43
CA PRO A 51 6.19 -17.93 7.02
C PRO A 51 4.90 -17.44 6.34
N PHE A 52 3.72 -17.96 6.73
CA PHE A 52 2.44 -17.54 6.16
C PHE A 52 2.06 -16.11 6.59
N MET A 53 2.54 -15.63 7.74
CA MET A 53 2.35 -14.25 8.17
C MET A 53 3.09 -13.25 7.26
N GLY A 54 4.23 -13.65 6.67
CA GLY A 54 4.96 -12.82 5.70
C GLY A 54 4.30 -12.75 4.32
N PHE A 55 3.44 -13.71 3.97
CA PHE A 55 2.77 -13.76 2.67
C PHE A 55 1.69 -12.68 2.52
N ILE A 56 1.02 -12.29 3.61
CA ILE A 56 -0.05 -11.28 3.60
C ILE A 56 0.50 -9.90 3.18
N PRO A 57 1.57 -9.35 3.81
CA PRO A 57 2.18 -8.09 3.35
C PRO A 57 2.65 -8.15 1.90
N ILE A 58 3.20 -9.28 1.43
CA ILE A 58 3.64 -9.43 0.03
C ILE A 58 2.46 -9.28 -0.92
N ILE A 59 1.36 -10.01 -0.68
CA ILE A 59 0.17 -9.92 -1.52
C ILE A 59 -0.37 -8.49 -1.54
N VAL A 60 -0.50 -7.87 -0.37
CA VAL A 60 -1.06 -6.52 -0.25
C VAL A 60 -0.21 -5.51 -1.00
N GLY A 61 1.12 -5.54 -0.82
CA GLY A 61 2.02 -4.67 -1.57
C GLY A 61 1.94 -4.88 -3.09
N ILE A 62 1.82 -6.13 -3.56
CA ILE A 62 1.64 -6.40 -5.00
C ILE A 62 0.30 -5.87 -5.51
N LEU A 63 -0.78 -5.99 -4.73
CA LEU A 63 -2.12 -5.52 -5.10
C LEU A 63 -2.25 -3.98 -5.03
N GLU A 64 -1.44 -3.32 -4.21
CA GLU A 64 -1.41 -1.86 -4.13
C GLU A 64 -0.63 -1.20 -5.27
N LEU A 65 0.36 -1.89 -5.86
CA LEU A 65 1.20 -1.33 -6.94
C LEU A 65 0.39 -0.83 -8.15
N PRO A 66 -0.65 -1.53 -8.66
CA PRO A 66 -1.50 -1.01 -9.73
C PRO A 66 -2.19 0.31 -9.37
N ALA A 67 -2.80 0.40 -8.19
CA ALA A 67 -3.47 1.61 -7.72
C ALA A 67 -2.47 2.77 -7.52
N ALA A 68 -1.31 2.47 -6.94
CA ALA A 68 -0.21 3.43 -6.78
C ALA A 68 0.33 3.92 -8.13
N THR A 69 0.43 3.03 -9.12
CA THR A 69 0.89 3.35 -10.48
C THR A 69 -0.12 4.22 -11.21
N ASN A 70 -1.41 3.89 -11.11
CA ASN A 70 -2.49 4.69 -11.67
C ASN A 70 -2.48 6.10 -11.06
N ALA A 71 -2.41 6.19 -9.73
CA ALA A 71 -2.36 7.47 -9.03
C ALA A 71 -1.12 8.31 -9.40
N ARG A 72 0.05 7.68 -9.48
CA ARG A 72 1.30 8.34 -9.91
C ARG A 72 1.22 8.86 -11.35
N ASN A 73 0.58 8.11 -12.24
CA ASN A 73 0.38 8.49 -13.64
C ASN A 73 -0.78 9.48 -13.82
N GLY A 74 -1.51 9.80 -12.75
CA GLY A 74 -2.67 10.69 -12.80
C GLY A 74 -3.90 10.06 -13.44
N VAL A 75 -3.95 8.74 -13.52
CA VAL A 75 -5.13 8.00 -13.95
C VAL A 75 -6.05 7.87 -12.73
N PRO A 76 -7.31 8.32 -12.82
CA PRO A 76 -8.26 8.20 -11.72
C PRO A 76 -8.57 6.73 -11.45
N ASP A 77 -8.45 6.33 -10.18
CA ASP A 77 -8.74 4.97 -9.73
C ASP A 77 -9.59 5.06 -8.45
N PRO A 78 -10.90 4.75 -8.51
CA PRO A 78 -11.78 4.81 -7.34
C PRO A 78 -11.39 3.78 -6.27
N GLY A 79 -10.62 2.75 -6.63
CA GLY A 79 -10.09 1.74 -5.71
C GLY A 79 -8.91 2.21 -4.87
N VAL A 80 -8.28 3.34 -5.20
CA VAL A 80 -7.03 3.82 -4.57
C VAL A 80 -7.16 3.98 -3.05
N LYS A 81 -8.29 4.51 -2.59
CA LYS A 81 -8.54 4.73 -1.15
C LYS A 81 -8.73 3.40 -0.43
N THR A 82 -9.42 2.45 -1.04
CA THR A 82 -9.65 1.12 -0.47
C THR A 82 -8.35 0.33 -0.41
N ALA A 83 -7.56 0.34 -1.47
CA ALA A 83 -6.27 -0.32 -1.53
C ALA A 83 -5.34 0.21 -0.42
N ASN A 84 -5.23 1.53 -0.28
CA ASN A 84 -4.46 2.15 0.80
C ASN A 84 -4.97 1.80 2.20
N LEU A 85 -6.28 1.65 2.38
CA LEU A 85 -6.83 1.29 3.69
C LEU A 85 -6.50 -0.17 4.04
N ILE A 86 -6.48 -1.06 3.05
CA ILE A 86 -5.99 -2.43 3.19
C ILE A 86 -4.48 -2.45 3.49
N GLY A 87 -3.69 -1.63 2.79
CA GLY A 87 -2.26 -1.43 3.07
C GLY A 87 -2.01 -0.97 4.50
N LEU A 88 -2.75 0.04 4.96
CA LEU A 88 -2.66 0.56 6.33
C LEU A 88 -2.98 -0.52 7.37
N VAL A 89 -4.09 -1.25 7.21
CA VAL A 89 -4.45 -2.34 8.13
C VAL A 89 -3.37 -3.41 8.15
N THR A 90 -2.82 -3.74 6.99
CA THR A 90 -1.73 -4.71 6.88
C THR A 90 -0.47 -4.23 7.58
N ALA A 91 -0.11 -2.95 7.43
CA ALA A 91 0.99 -2.31 8.15
C ALA A 91 0.81 -2.39 9.67
N MET A 92 -0.42 -2.17 10.15
CA MET A 92 -0.73 -2.25 11.58
C MET A 92 -0.62 -3.69 12.10
N LEU A 93 -1.10 -4.67 11.33
CA LEU A 93 -1.00 -6.09 11.67
C LEU A 93 0.44 -6.62 11.61
N SER A 94 1.26 -6.10 10.70
CA SER A 94 2.69 -6.41 10.61
C SER A 94 3.56 -5.61 11.59
N MET A 95 2.97 -4.68 12.35
CA MET A 95 3.66 -3.74 13.25
C MET A 95 4.70 -2.86 12.52
N SER A 96 4.45 -2.56 11.25
CA SER A 96 5.28 -1.69 10.43
C SER A 96 5.06 -0.21 10.74
N MET A 97 5.95 0.40 11.52
CA MET A 97 5.85 1.84 11.76
C MET A 97 6.06 2.66 10.48
N ILE A 98 6.94 2.19 9.58
CA ILE A 98 7.21 2.87 8.30
C ILE A 98 6.00 2.73 7.36
N GLY A 99 5.44 1.53 7.24
CA GLY A 99 4.23 1.28 6.44
C GLY A 99 3.07 2.14 6.94
N VAL A 100 2.80 2.15 8.25
CA VAL A 100 1.72 2.98 8.83
C VAL A 100 1.91 4.46 8.52
N LEU A 101 3.14 4.98 8.60
CA LEU A 101 3.43 6.38 8.28
C LEU A 101 3.20 6.70 6.80
N LEU A 102 3.69 5.86 5.88
CA LEU A 102 3.53 6.08 4.45
C LEU A 102 2.06 6.02 4.03
N GLU A 103 1.34 4.98 4.47
CA GLU A 103 -0.10 4.81 4.22
C GLU A 103 -0.93 5.95 4.84
N GLY A 104 -0.51 6.46 6.01
CA GLY A 104 -1.11 7.62 6.64
C GLY A 104 -0.92 8.90 5.82
N LEU A 105 0.28 9.12 5.27
CA LEU A 105 0.55 10.24 4.37
C LEU A 105 -0.27 10.16 3.08
N VAL A 106 -0.47 8.97 2.54
CA VAL A 106 -1.35 8.78 1.39
C VAL A 106 -2.80 9.14 1.74
N LEU A 107 -3.33 8.69 2.90
CA LEU A 107 -4.67 9.09 3.35
C LEU A 107 -4.82 10.60 3.52
N MET A 108 -3.79 11.28 4.02
CA MET A 108 -3.79 12.74 4.13
C MET A 108 -3.89 13.41 2.76
N ASN A 109 -3.17 12.90 1.76
CA ASN A 109 -3.21 13.43 0.39
C ASN A 109 -4.54 13.10 -0.32
N LEU A 110 -5.03 11.87 -0.21
CA LEU A 110 -6.34 11.46 -0.75
C LEU A 110 -7.51 12.13 -0.03
N GLY A 111 -7.31 12.62 1.19
CA GLY A 111 -8.30 13.34 1.99
C GLY A 111 -8.52 14.79 1.55
N ASN A 112 -7.66 15.34 0.68
CA ASN A 112 -7.81 16.69 0.14
C ASN A 112 -9.05 16.79 -0.76
N ASP A 113 -9.82 17.85 -0.59
CA ASP A 113 -11.08 18.06 -1.32
C ASP A 113 -10.87 18.16 -2.84
N ASN A 114 -9.71 18.66 -3.29
CA ASN A 114 -9.34 18.69 -4.71
C ASN A 114 -9.17 17.28 -5.29
N VAL A 115 -8.64 16.34 -4.49
CA VAL A 115 -8.45 14.94 -4.91
C VAL A 115 -9.77 14.19 -4.89
N LYS A 116 -10.64 14.46 -3.91
CA LYS A 116 -11.99 13.88 -3.87
C LYS A 116 -12.80 14.31 -5.09
N GLY A 117 -12.82 15.60 -5.42
CA GLY A 117 -13.51 16.10 -6.62
C GLY A 117 -12.98 15.45 -7.89
N PHE A 118 -11.65 15.36 -8.05
CA PHE A 118 -11.03 14.67 -9.18
C PHE A 118 -11.45 13.20 -9.30
N LEU A 119 -11.52 12.46 -8.18
CA LEU A 119 -11.92 11.06 -8.17
C LEU A 119 -13.42 10.89 -8.43
N GLU A 120 -14.28 11.75 -7.88
CA GLU A 120 -15.73 11.72 -8.07
C GLU A 120 -16.14 12.12 -9.50
N ASP A 121 -15.47 13.10 -10.10
CA ASP A 121 -15.74 13.56 -11.47
C ASP A 121 -15.30 12.55 -12.54
N ASN A 122 -14.45 11.56 -12.18
CA ASN A 122 -13.88 10.58 -13.09
C ASN A 122 -14.17 9.11 -12.69
N SER A 123 -15.10 8.87 -11.76
CA SER A 123 -15.54 7.54 -11.30
C SER A 123 -16.81 7.03 -11.96
#